data_AF-A0A4R4J2S1-F1
#
_entry.id   AF-A0A4R4J2S1-F1
#
_cell.length_a   1.000
_cell.length_b   1.000
_cell.length_c   1.000
_cell.angle_alpha   90.00
_cell.angle_beta   90.00
_cell.angle_gamma   90.00
#
_symmetry.space_group_name_H-M   'P 1'
#
loop_
_entity.id
_entity.type
_entity.pdbx_description
1 polymer ?
#
loop_
_entity_poly.entity_id
_entity_poly.type
_entity_poly.pdbx_seq_one_letter_code
_entity_poly.pdbx_strand_id
1 'polypeptide(L)'
;MKKLIFLLSIFIGMMSAPAFSAETNSGVVRVAEMKADWDNSVHYFYTFSGNLVGNCGKPGYTWSGSSSENINKLLSQAYAQGLNIKVGIENVSCNITTVYVIKQQ
;
A
#
# COMPACT_ATOMS: atom_id res chain seq x y z
N MET A 1 20.93 -15.64 56.08
CA MET A 1 21.28 -14.80 54.90
C MET A 1 20.24 -15.05 53.80
N LYS A 2 19.19 -14.23 53.73
CA LYS A 2 18.16 -14.34 52.67
C LYS A 2 18.49 -13.28 51.61
N LYS A 3 18.98 -13.72 50.45
CA LYS A 3 19.34 -12.84 49.32
C LYS A 3 18.05 -12.41 48.62
N LEU A 4 17.78 -11.11 48.59
CA LEU A 4 16.68 -10.49 47.86
C LEU A 4 17.03 -10.51 46.37
N ILE A 5 16.22 -11.19 45.55
CA ILE A 5 16.35 -11.20 44.09
C ILE A 5 15.65 -9.94 43.57
N PHE A 6 16.44 -9.02 43.01
CA PHE A 6 15.96 -7.78 42.41
C PHE A 6 15.49 -8.09 40.97
N LEU A 7 14.18 -8.21 40.76
CA LEU A 7 13.56 -8.34 39.45
C LEU A 7 13.56 -6.96 38.76
N LEU A 8 14.50 -6.75 37.85
CA LEU A 8 14.56 -5.56 37.00
C LEU A 8 13.71 -5.80 35.74
N SER A 9 12.46 -5.35 35.78
CA SER A 9 11.54 -5.41 34.63
C SER A 9 11.91 -4.34 33.61
N ILE A 10 12.76 -4.67 32.65
CA ILE A 10 13.03 -3.78 31.50
C ILE A 10 11.86 -3.92 30.53
N PHE A 11 10.87 -3.04 30.66
CA PHE A 11 9.89 -2.77 29.60
C PHE A 11 10.65 -2.08 28.45
N ILE A 12 11.16 -2.87 27.51
CA ILE A 12 11.59 -2.36 26.21
C ILE A 12 10.30 -1.92 25.51
N GLY A 13 10.02 -0.62 25.60
CA GLY A 13 9.00 0.02 24.80
C GLY A 13 9.30 -0.27 23.33
N MET A 14 8.51 -1.15 22.74
CA MET A 14 8.42 -1.27 21.30
C MET A 14 7.91 0.07 20.80
N MET A 15 8.83 0.95 20.37
CA MET A 15 8.48 2.12 19.61
C MET A 15 7.89 1.59 18.31
N SER A 16 6.56 1.53 18.24
CA SER A 16 5.85 1.39 16.99
C SER A 16 6.23 2.58 16.13
N ALA A 17 7.19 2.38 15.22
CA ALA A 17 7.44 3.36 14.19
C ALA A 17 6.09 3.57 13.47
N PRO A 18 5.59 4.82 13.37
CA PRO A 18 4.46 5.08 12.49
C PRO A 18 4.91 4.64 11.10
N ALA A 19 4.18 3.71 10.49
CA ALA A 19 4.35 3.39 9.09
C ALA A 19 4.03 4.68 8.33
N PHE A 20 5.08 5.39 7.91
CA PHE A 20 4.94 6.60 7.11
C PHE A 20 4.23 6.20 5.81
N SER A 21 2.93 6.47 5.77
CA SER A 21 2.16 6.48 4.53
C SER A 21 2.84 7.51 3.62
N ALA A 22 3.60 7.03 2.64
CA ALA A 22 4.28 7.91 1.70
C ALA A 22 3.25 8.81 1.00
N GLU A 23 3.59 10.06 0.74
CA GLU A 23 2.70 10.95 0.00
C GLU A 23 2.39 10.38 -1.39
N THR A 24 1.19 10.64 -1.94
CA THR A 24 0.85 10.14 -3.28
C THR A 24 1.75 10.79 -4.32
N ASN A 25 2.31 10.00 -5.23
CA ASN A 25 3.27 10.46 -6.25
C ASN A 25 2.80 10.15 -7.69
N SER A 26 1.56 9.69 -7.87
CA SER A 26 0.92 9.55 -9.18
C SER A 26 0.16 10.81 -9.60
N GLY A 27 -0.18 10.88 -10.89
CA GLY A 27 -1.29 11.72 -11.36
C GLY A 27 -2.64 11.21 -10.85
N VAL A 28 -3.74 11.81 -11.33
CA VAL A 28 -5.07 11.23 -11.14
C VAL A 28 -5.19 10.00 -12.03
N VAL A 29 -5.56 8.87 -11.42
CA VAL A 29 -5.70 7.57 -12.09
C VAL A 29 -7.01 6.89 -11.69
N ARG A 30 -7.38 5.85 -12.43
CA ARG A 30 -8.44 4.90 -12.04
C ARG A 30 -7.90 3.49 -12.16
N VAL A 31 -8.37 2.58 -11.30
CA VAL A 31 -8.02 1.16 -11.43
C VAL A 31 -8.70 0.62 -12.69
N ALA A 32 -7.93 0.02 -13.58
CA ALA A 32 -8.42 -0.53 -14.85
C ALA A 32 -8.70 -2.04 -14.73
N GLU A 33 -7.82 -2.78 -14.07
CA GLU A 33 -7.95 -4.22 -13.82
C GLU A 33 -7.41 -4.57 -12.43
N MET A 34 -7.90 -5.66 -11.85
CA MET A 34 -7.38 -6.25 -10.62
C MET A 34 -7.24 -7.77 -10.77
N LYS A 35 -6.25 -8.36 -10.12
CA LYS A 35 -6.14 -9.82 -9.95
C LYS A 35 -5.46 -10.16 -8.63
N ALA A 36 -5.82 -11.31 -8.06
CA ALA A 36 -5.13 -11.86 -6.90
C ALA A 36 -3.78 -12.46 -7.31
N ASP A 37 -2.81 -12.41 -6.40
CA ASP A 37 -1.61 -13.22 -6.49
C ASP A 37 -1.91 -14.63 -5.96
N TRP A 38 -1.67 -15.66 -6.78
CA TRP A 38 -1.93 -17.04 -6.38
C TRP A 38 -0.99 -17.50 -5.27
N ASP A 39 0.25 -17.02 -5.28
CA ASP A 39 1.29 -17.46 -4.35
C ASP A 39 1.24 -16.70 -3.02
N ASN A 40 0.46 -15.61 -2.95
CA ASN A 40 0.33 -14.78 -1.76
C ASN A 40 -1.11 -14.25 -1.61
N SER A 41 -1.86 -14.83 -0.67
CA SER A 41 -3.28 -14.52 -0.45
C SER A 41 -3.59 -13.08 -0.04
N VAL A 42 -2.60 -12.33 0.44
CA VAL A 42 -2.77 -10.92 0.81
C VAL A 42 -2.29 -9.96 -0.28
N HIS A 43 -1.62 -10.47 -1.32
CA HIS A 43 -1.08 -9.67 -2.40
C HIS A 43 -2.03 -9.62 -3.60
N TYR A 44 -2.24 -8.41 -4.12
CA TYR A 44 -3.07 -8.17 -5.28
C TYR A 44 -2.33 -7.28 -6.26
N PHE A 45 -2.56 -7.53 -7.55
CA PHE A 45 -2.02 -6.74 -8.64
C PHE A 45 -3.10 -5.88 -9.28
N TYR A 46 -2.72 -4.67 -9.69
CA TYR A 46 -3.60 -3.68 -10.29
C TYR A 46 -2.95 -3.07 -11.54
N THR A 47 -3.77 -2.77 -12.54
CA THR A 47 -3.42 -1.85 -13.63
C THR A 47 -4.18 -0.55 -13.46
N PHE A 48 -3.66 0.53 -14.03
CA PHE A 48 -4.24 1.87 -13.89
C PHE A 48 -4.42 2.55 -15.24
N SER A 49 -5.56 3.21 -15.42
CA SER A 49 -5.73 4.20 -16.48
C SER A 49 -5.19 5.55 -15.97
N GLY A 50 -4.07 6.00 -16.51
CA GLY A 50 -3.39 7.24 -16.16
C GLY A 50 -1.90 7.03 -15.86
N ASN A 51 -1.22 8.08 -15.41
CA ASN A 51 0.24 8.06 -15.22
C ASN A 51 0.61 7.80 -13.75
N LEU A 52 1.35 6.71 -13.54
CA LEU A 52 2.07 6.46 -12.29
C LEU A 52 3.48 7.08 -12.36
N VAL A 53 4.18 7.13 -11.23
CA VAL A 53 5.57 7.61 -11.21
C VAL A 53 6.52 6.59 -11.85
N GLY A 54 7.55 7.11 -12.53
CA GLY A 54 8.66 6.33 -13.04
C GLY A 54 8.25 5.31 -14.11
N ASN A 55 8.55 4.02 -13.89
CA ASN A 55 8.28 2.97 -14.88
C ASN A 55 6.99 2.18 -14.60
N CYS A 56 6.39 2.33 -13.42
CA CYS A 56 5.17 1.62 -13.08
C CYS A 56 4.02 1.98 -14.03
N GLY A 57 3.25 0.98 -14.46
CA GLY A 57 2.17 1.13 -15.44
C GLY A 57 2.63 1.22 -16.90
N LYS A 58 3.94 1.22 -17.19
CA LYS A 58 4.48 1.17 -18.56
C LYS A 58 4.58 -0.27 -19.07
N PRO A 59 4.73 -0.48 -20.40
CA PRO A 59 5.03 -1.81 -20.94
C PRO A 59 6.23 -2.46 -20.23
N GLY A 60 6.08 -3.72 -19.81
CA GLY A 60 7.08 -4.44 -19.01
C GLY A 60 6.93 -4.29 -17.49
N TYR A 61 6.25 -3.24 -17.01
CA TYR A 61 5.99 -2.95 -15.60
C TYR A 61 4.51 -2.58 -15.37
N THR A 62 3.61 -3.21 -16.13
CA THR A 62 2.20 -2.82 -16.23
C THR A 62 1.44 -3.01 -14.92
N TRP A 63 1.82 -4.02 -14.14
CA TRP A 63 1.18 -4.38 -12.90
C TRP A 63 1.89 -3.76 -11.71
N SER A 64 1.12 -3.11 -10.85
CA SER A 64 1.57 -2.62 -9.54
C SER A 64 0.88 -3.43 -8.44
N GLY A 65 1.61 -3.75 -7.37
CA GLY A 65 1.16 -4.68 -6.34
C GLY A 65 0.87 -4.00 -4.99
N SER A 66 0.08 -4.64 -4.13
CA SER A 66 0.08 -4.31 -2.70
C SER A 66 -0.31 -5.52 -1.84
N SER A 67 0.39 -5.69 -0.73
CA SER A 67 0.08 -6.70 0.30
C SER A 67 -0.65 -6.10 1.52
N SER A 68 -0.96 -4.80 1.46
CA SER A 68 -1.63 -4.10 2.55
C SER A 68 -3.15 -4.23 2.42
N GLU A 69 -3.79 -4.83 3.43
CA GLU A 69 -5.23 -5.07 3.43
C GLU A 69 -6.05 -3.78 3.24
N ASN A 70 -5.66 -2.70 3.93
CA ASN A 70 -6.33 -1.41 3.83
C ASN A 70 -6.16 -0.77 2.45
N ILE A 71 -4.99 -0.89 1.82
CA ILE A 71 -4.76 -0.41 0.44
C ILE A 71 -5.61 -1.23 -0.54
N ASN A 72 -5.58 -2.55 -0.42
CA ASN A 72 -6.32 -3.45 -1.29
C ASN A 72 -7.83 -3.21 -1.21
N LYS A 73 -8.35 -2.96 0.01
CA LYS A 73 -9.75 -2.60 0.20
C LYS A 73 -10.12 -1.29 -0.50
N LEU A 74 -9.29 -0.25 -0.38
CA LEU A 74 -9.54 1.03 -1.04
C LEU A 74 -9.46 0.92 -2.58
N LEU A 75 -8.48 0.19 -3.11
CA LEU A 75 -8.36 -0.04 -4.55
C LEU A 75 -9.54 -0.84 -5.10
N SER A 76 -9.99 -1.87 -4.39
CA SER A 76 -11.16 -2.66 -4.76
C SER A 76 -12.43 -1.81 -4.78
N GLN A 77 -12.64 -0.97 -3.77
CA GLN A 77 -13.76 -0.03 -3.73
C GLN A 77 -13.69 1.00 -4.86
N ALA A 78 -12.50 1.56 -5.12
CA ALA A 78 -12.29 2.52 -6.20
C ALA A 78 -12.54 1.89 -7.58
N TYR A 79 -12.15 0.63 -7.79
CA TYR A 79 -12.45 -0.12 -9.00
C TYR A 79 -13.96 -0.32 -9.18
N ALA A 80 -14.64 -0.87 -8.16
CA ALA A 80 -16.07 -1.18 -8.23
C ALA A 80 -16.94 0.06 -8.47
N GLN A 81 -16.53 1.22 -7.98
CA GLN A 81 -17.24 2.49 -8.12
C GLN A 81 -16.69 3.36 -9.26
N GLY A 82 -15.63 2.92 -9.94
CA GLY A 82 -14.96 3.70 -10.98
C GLY A 82 -14.42 5.04 -10.50
N LEU A 83 -13.91 5.14 -9.28
CA LEU A 83 -13.46 6.40 -8.68
C LEU A 83 -12.12 6.87 -9.25
N ASN A 84 -11.95 8.19 -9.28
CA ASN A 84 -10.66 8.83 -9.49
C ASN A 84 -9.86 8.78 -8.18
N ILE A 85 -8.60 8.35 -8.26
CA ILE A 85 -7.71 8.22 -7.11
C ILE A 85 -6.32 8.79 -7.42
N LYS A 86 -5.53 9.01 -6.38
CA LYS A 86 -4.07 9.12 -6.48
C LYS A 86 -3.43 8.01 -5.65
N VAL A 87 -2.28 7.52 -6.08
CA VAL A 87 -1.54 6.47 -5.39
C VAL A 87 -0.12 6.92 -5.06
N GLY A 88 0.37 6.48 -3.92
CA GLY A 88 1.80 6.46 -3.60
C GLY A 88 2.34 5.10 -4.00
N ILE A 89 3.40 5.08 -4.80
CA ILE A 89 4.02 3.86 -5.30
C ILE A 89 5.55 3.93 -5.23
N GLU A 90 6.14 2.84 -4.76
CA GLU A 90 7.59 2.64 -4.72
C GLU A 90 8.06 2.24 -6.13
N ASN A 91 8.97 3.02 -6.72
CA ASN A 91 9.26 2.97 -8.16
C ASN A 91 10.00 1.69 -8.60
N VAL A 92 10.75 1.02 -7.70
CA VAL A 92 11.55 -0.16 -8.08
C VAL A 92 10.68 -1.41 -8.16
N SER A 93 9.85 -1.66 -7.15
CA SER A 93 8.98 -2.84 -7.08
C SER A 93 7.57 -2.60 -7.61
N CYS A 94 7.21 -1.35 -7.89
CA CYS A 94 5.84 -0.94 -8.17
C CYS A 94 4.85 -1.35 -7.06
N ASN A 95 5.33 -1.37 -5.82
CA ASN A 95 4.50 -1.62 -4.64
C ASN A 95 3.75 -0.35 -4.23
N ILE A 96 2.43 -0.44 -4.15
CA ILE A 96 1.54 0.64 -3.78
C ILE A 96 1.53 0.76 -2.26
N THR A 97 1.90 1.94 -1.76
CA THR A 97 2.05 2.25 -0.34
C THR A 97 0.93 3.15 0.20
N THR A 98 0.22 3.84 -0.69
CA THR A 98 -0.81 4.83 -0.30
C THR A 98 -1.88 4.95 -1.36
N VAL A 99 -3.13 5.19 -0.94
CA VAL A 99 -4.26 5.48 -1.84
C VAL A 99 -5.06 6.65 -1.29
N TYR A 100 -5.28 7.65 -2.14
CA TYR A 100 -6.13 8.81 -1.86
C TYR A 100 -7.31 8.81 -2.83
N VAL A 101 -8.53 8.68 -2.28
CA VAL A 101 -9.77 8.71 -3.07
C VAL A 101 -10.22 10.14 -3.27
N ILE A 102 -10.41 10.54 -4.52
CA ILE A 102 -10.90 11.88 -4.85
C ILE A 102 -12.43 11.84 -4.81
N LYS A 103 -13.03 12.54 -3.83
CA LYS A 103 -14.48 12.68 -3.74
C LYS A 103 -14.99 13.45 -4.96
N GLN A 104 -15.98 12.88 -5.65
CA GLN A 104 -16.77 13.60 -6.65
C GLN A 104 -17.76 14.50 -5.89
N GLN A 105 -17.75 15.79 -6.21
CA GLN A 105 -18.74 16.75 -5.71
C GLN A 105 -20.02 16.66 -6.53
#